data_AF-A0A3N5KDD9-F1
#
_entry.id   AF-A0A3N5KDD9-F1
#
_cell.length_a   1.000
_cell.length_b   1.000
_cell.length_c   1.000
_cell.angle_alpha   90.00
_cell.angle_beta   90.00
_cell.angle_gamma   90.00
#
_symmetry.space_group_name_H-M   'P 1'
#
loop_
_entity.id
_entity.type
_entity.pdbx_description
1 polymer ?
#
loop_
_entity_poly.entity_id
_entity_poly.type
_entity_poly.pdbx_seq_one_letter_code
_entity_poly.pdbx_strand_id
1 'polypeptide(L)'
;MNHKKLKYAVSSFVDGEINESEKTLVLSHLKGCPECRQFVQHAQLMRQELCSLGDVKLPDSFALRLAHSLERRDEQTVEWLGIEPSARNTFMLLAGVVFALFLLTSFKNHTATAMNEQLFYKFTSDTAATRVFLQQEKLTKNDLLYAVMAK
;
A
#
# COMPACT_ATOMS: atom_id res chain seq x y z
N MET A 1 -9.40 -47.84 25.57
CA MET A 1 -8.97 -46.66 24.75
C MET A 1 -10.16 -46.12 23.98
N ASN A 2 -10.30 -44.79 23.89
CA ASN A 2 -11.52 -44.15 23.42
C ASN A 2 -11.61 -44.16 21.87
N HIS A 3 -12.42 -45.07 21.34
CA HIS A 3 -12.64 -45.31 19.90
C HIS A 3 -12.95 -44.03 19.10
N LYS A 4 -13.67 -43.07 19.70
CA LYS A 4 -14.09 -41.83 19.03
C LYS A 4 -12.93 -40.90 18.64
N LYS A 5 -11.89 -40.80 19.48
CA LYS A 5 -10.70 -39.96 19.18
C LYS A 5 -9.83 -40.59 18.10
N LEU A 6 -9.75 -41.93 18.10
CA LEU A 6 -8.93 -42.68 17.15
C LEU A 6 -9.56 -42.77 15.75
N LYS A 7 -10.86 -42.55 15.61
CA LYS A 7 -11.54 -42.54 14.31
C LYS A 7 -10.92 -41.55 13.32
N TYR A 8 -10.55 -40.35 13.77
CA TYR A 8 -9.90 -39.35 12.92
C TYR A 8 -8.52 -39.83 12.46
N ALA A 9 -7.69 -40.29 13.41
CA ALA A 9 -6.35 -40.81 13.10
C ALA A 9 -6.40 -42.05 12.20
N VAL A 10 -7.41 -42.92 12.34
CA VAL A 10 -7.62 -44.06 11.45
C VAL A 10 -8.01 -43.60 10.04
N SER A 11 -8.81 -42.54 9.89
CA SER A 11 -9.11 -41.94 8.58
C SER A 11 -7.85 -41.36 7.94
N SER A 12 -7.10 -40.52 8.67
CA SER A 12 -5.84 -39.95 8.18
C SER A 12 -4.81 -41.04 7.84
N PHE A 13 -4.83 -42.19 8.53
CA PHE A 13 -4.01 -43.35 8.17
C PHE A 13 -4.41 -43.96 6.82
N VAL A 14 -5.70 -44.03 6.50
CA VAL A 14 -6.20 -44.50 5.19
C VAL A 14 -5.78 -43.55 4.08
N ASP A 15 -5.85 -42.24 4.34
CA ASP A 15 -5.51 -41.18 3.37
C ASP A 15 -3.99 -40.98 3.20
N GLY A 16 -3.18 -41.51 4.12
CA GLY A 16 -1.72 -41.37 4.12
C GLY A 16 -1.20 -40.07 4.74
N GLU A 17 -2.06 -39.31 5.42
CA GLU A 17 -1.77 -37.99 6.03
C GLU A 17 -1.32 -38.08 7.50
N ILE A 18 -0.87 -39.26 7.95
CA ILE A 18 -0.54 -39.52 9.35
C ILE A 18 0.96 -39.32 9.63
N ASN A 19 1.29 -38.77 10.79
CA ASN A 19 2.68 -38.69 11.26
C ASN A 19 3.14 -40.03 11.91
N GLU A 20 4.46 -40.23 12.03
CA GLU A 20 5.02 -41.49 12.57
C GLU A 20 4.62 -41.75 14.04
N SER A 21 4.44 -40.70 14.85
CA SER A 21 3.96 -40.84 16.24
C SER A 21 2.54 -41.38 16.33
N GLU A 22 1.64 -40.93 15.46
CA GLU A 22 0.23 -41.36 15.42
C GLU A 22 0.07 -42.73 14.78
N LYS A 23 0.94 -43.07 13.81
CA LYS A 23 0.93 -44.36 13.12
C LYS A 23 1.08 -45.53 14.09
N THR A 24 1.99 -45.43 15.06
CA THR A 24 2.17 -46.48 16.08
C THR A 24 0.91 -46.65 16.93
N LEU A 25 0.27 -45.54 17.30
CA LEU A 25 -0.98 -45.53 18.06
C LEU A 25 -2.13 -46.18 17.27
N VAL A 26 -2.29 -45.83 16.00
CA VAL A 26 -3.31 -46.40 15.12
C VAL A 26 -3.09 -47.90 14.91
N LEU A 27 -1.86 -48.34 14.64
CA LEU A 27 -1.54 -49.77 14.50
C LEU A 27 -1.84 -50.56 15.78
N SER A 28 -1.56 -49.98 16.95
CA SER A 28 -1.92 -50.59 18.23
C SER A 28 -3.44 -50.72 18.40
N HIS A 29 -4.20 -49.71 17.97
CA HIS A 29 -5.66 -49.72 18.05
C HIS A 29 -6.29 -50.74 17.09
N LEU A 30 -5.78 -50.86 15.87
CA LEU A 30 -6.26 -51.82 14.86
C LEU A 30 -6.07 -53.28 15.30
N LYS A 31 -5.10 -53.58 16.17
CA LYS A 31 -4.94 -54.91 16.78
C LYS A 31 -6.10 -55.25 17.72
N GLY A 32 -6.62 -54.28 18.45
CA GLY A 32 -7.66 -54.47 19.48
C GLY A 32 -9.09 -54.12 19.06
N CYS A 33 -9.29 -53.38 17.95
CA CYS A 33 -10.61 -52.91 17.53
C CYS A 33 -11.02 -53.52 16.17
N PRO A 34 -11.98 -54.45 16.12
CA PRO A 34 -12.44 -55.05 14.88
C PRO A 34 -13.19 -54.07 13.98
N GLU A 35 -13.95 -53.12 14.56
CA GLU A 35 -14.70 -52.12 13.80
C GLU A 35 -13.79 -51.20 12.97
N CYS A 36 -12.72 -50.68 13.59
CA CYS A 36 -11.73 -49.87 12.86
C CYS A 36 -10.97 -50.68 11.80
N ARG A 37 -10.77 -51.97 12.04
CA ARG A 37 -10.12 -52.86 11.05
C ARG A 37 -11.01 -53.06 9.82
N GLN A 38 -12.31 -53.30 10.03
CA GLN A 38 -13.29 -53.39 8.94
C GLN A 38 -13.38 -52.08 8.16
N PHE A 39 -13.38 -50.94 8.86
CA PHE A 39 -13.36 -49.63 8.20
C PHE A 39 -12.15 -49.46 7.26
N VAL A 40 -10.93 -49.75 7.76
CA VAL A 40 -9.71 -49.67 6.93
C VAL A 40 -9.78 -50.61 5.75
N GLN A 41 -10.26 -51.84 5.94
CA GLN A 41 -10.40 -52.82 4.87
C GLN A 41 -11.38 -52.35 3.79
N HIS A 42 -12.55 -51.83 4.17
CA HIS A 42 -13.53 -51.31 3.22
C HIS A 42 -12.98 -50.10 2.45
N ALA A 43 -12.29 -49.20 3.12
CA ALA A 43 -11.70 -48.03 2.47
C ALA A 43 -10.59 -48.43 1.48
N GLN A 44 -9.77 -49.43 1.82
CA GLN A 44 -8.76 -49.97 0.92
C GLN A 44 -9.36 -50.63 -0.33
N LEU A 45 -10.45 -51.40 -0.15
CA LEU A 45 -11.19 -52.01 -1.27
C LEU A 45 -11.77 -50.93 -2.19
N MET A 46 -12.43 -49.92 -1.63
CA MET A 46 -12.97 -48.80 -2.40
C MET A 46 -11.86 -48.07 -3.17
N ARG A 47 -10.70 -47.83 -2.55
CA ARG A 47 -9.55 -47.23 -3.24
C ARG A 47 -9.08 -48.09 -4.41
N GLN A 48 -9.02 -49.41 -4.22
CA GLN A 48 -8.62 -50.33 -5.27
C GLN A 48 -9.61 -50.34 -6.44
N GLU A 49 -10.91 -50.31 -6.15
CA GLU A 49 -11.95 -50.20 -7.19
C GLU A 49 -11.88 -48.86 -7.93
N LEU A 50 -11.65 -47.76 -7.22
CA LEU A 50 -11.48 -46.45 -7.86
C LEU A 50 -10.24 -46.41 -8.75
N CYS A 51 -9.13 -47.01 -8.31
CA CYS A 51 -7.93 -47.12 -9.13
C CYS A 51 -8.12 -48.04 -10.35
N SER A 52 -9.03 -49.01 -10.29
CA SER A 52 -9.28 -49.92 -11.42
C SER A 52 -10.10 -49.29 -12.54
N LEU A 53 -10.82 -48.19 -12.26
CA LEU A 53 -11.54 -47.40 -13.28
C LEU A 53 -10.60 -46.77 -14.32
N GLY A 54 -9.29 -46.76 -14.05
CA GLY A 54 -8.26 -46.33 -14.99
C GLY A 54 -8.14 -44.81 -15.10
N ASP A 55 -7.21 -44.37 -15.95
CA ASP A 55 -6.95 -42.96 -16.15
C ASP A 55 -8.07 -42.29 -16.94
N VAL A 56 -8.53 -41.14 -16.44
CA VAL A 56 -9.45 -40.26 -17.16
C VAL A 56 -8.70 -39.68 -18.36
N LYS A 57 -9.16 -39.98 -19.57
CA LYS A 57 -8.64 -39.32 -20.78
C LYS A 57 -9.04 -37.85 -20.76
N LEU A 58 -8.03 -36.97 -20.72
CA LEU A 58 -8.27 -35.55 -20.85
C LEU A 58 -8.59 -35.20 -22.31
N PRO A 59 -9.51 -34.27 -22.58
CA PRO A 59 -9.74 -33.77 -23.92
C PRO A 59 -8.47 -33.10 -24.49
N ASP A 60 -8.20 -33.25 -25.78
CA ASP A 60 -6.99 -32.70 -26.43
C ASP A 60 -6.85 -31.17 -26.24
N SER A 61 -7.98 -30.47 -26.17
CA SER A 61 -8.04 -29.02 -25.94
C SER A 61 -7.79 -28.60 -24.49
N PHE A 62 -7.65 -29.53 -23.54
CA PHE A 62 -7.42 -29.22 -22.14
C PHE A 62 -6.06 -28.54 -21.92
N ALA A 63 -5.01 -29.03 -22.56
CA ALA A 63 -3.67 -28.42 -22.46
C ALA A 63 -3.67 -26.97 -22.94
N LEU A 64 -4.37 -26.69 -24.05
CA LEU A 64 -4.53 -25.34 -24.59
C LEU A 64 -5.30 -24.42 -23.63
N ARG A 65 -6.41 -24.91 -23.04
CA ARG A 65 -7.18 -24.13 -22.05
C ARG A 65 -6.39 -23.89 -20.77
N LEU A 66 -5.60 -24.87 -20.33
CA LEU A 66 -4.76 -24.75 -19.16
C LEU A 66 -3.68 -23.69 -19.37
N ALA A 67 -2.97 -23.73 -20.50
CA ALA A 67 -1.96 -22.75 -20.87
C ALA A 67 -2.53 -21.32 -20.84
N HIS A 68 -3.66 -21.11 -21.53
CA HIS A 68 -4.33 -19.81 -21.52
C HIS A 68 -4.77 -19.36 -20.12
N SER A 69 -5.17 -20.30 -19.25
CA SER A 69 -5.60 -19.96 -17.88
C SER A 69 -4.44 -19.59 -16.97
N LEU A 70 -3.25 -20.15 -17.20
CA LEU A 70 -2.03 -19.79 -16.48
C LEU A 70 -1.51 -18.43 -16.95
N GLU A 71 -1.46 -18.19 -18.27
CA GLU A 71 -1.05 -16.89 -18.83
C GLU A 71 -1.93 -15.74 -18.31
N ARG A 72 -3.26 -15.93 -18.27
CA ARG A 72 -4.17 -14.93 -17.70
C ARG A 72 -3.93 -14.66 -16.22
N ARG A 73 -3.43 -15.64 -15.46
CA ARG A 73 -3.16 -15.48 -14.04
C ARG A 73 -1.91 -14.61 -13.83
N ASP A 74 -0.87 -14.84 -14.64
CA ASP A 74 0.35 -14.04 -14.63
C ASP A 74 0.08 -12.60 -15.10
N GLU A 75 -0.81 -12.41 -16.08
CA GLU A 75 -1.22 -11.08 -16.54
C GLU A 75 -2.10 -10.33 -15.51
N GLN A 76 -2.89 -11.04 -14.71
CA GLN A 76 -3.74 -10.44 -13.67
C GLN A 76 -2.98 -10.15 -12.37
N THR A 77 -1.86 -10.82 -12.12
CA THR A 77 -0.86 -10.32 -11.19
C THR A 77 -0.02 -9.27 -11.90
N VAL A 78 -0.66 -8.14 -12.24
CA VAL A 78 0.06 -6.87 -12.29
C VAL A 78 0.49 -6.53 -10.86
N GLU A 79 1.48 -7.27 -10.36
CA GLU A 79 2.54 -6.70 -9.55
C GLU A 79 3.03 -5.52 -10.37
N TRP A 80 2.46 -4.35 -10.08
CA TRP A 80 2.90 -3.07 -10.56
C TRP A 80 4.44 -3.12 -10.53
N LEU A 81 5.07 -3.09 -11.72
CA LEU A 81 6.53 -3.18 -11.97
C LEU A 81 7.26 -2.84 -10.66
N GLY A 82 8.08 -3.75 -10.11
CA GLY A 82 8.76 -3.68 -8.79
C GLY A 82 9.60 -2.43 -8.46
N ILE A 83 9.01 -1.26 -8.70
CA ILE A 83 9.46 0.11 -8.51
C ILE A 83 8.85 0.64 -7.21
N GLU A 84 7.97 -0.09 -6.51
CA GLU A 84 7.46 0.29 -5.19
C GLU A 84 8.57 0.73 -4.21
N PRO A 85 9.74 0.04 -4.10
CA PRO A 85 10.81 0.52 -3.23
C PRO A 85 11.55 1.72 -3.84
N SER A 86 11.68 1.78 -5.17
CA SER A 86 12.46 2.80 -5.87
C SER A 86 11.72 4.15 -5.97
N ALA A 87 10.42 4.12 -6.28
CA ALA A 87 9.55 5.29 -6.41
C ALA A 87 9.37 6.01 -5.08
N ARG A 88 9.32 5.27 -3.96
CA ARG A 88 9.22 5.84 -2.61
C ARG A 88 10.45 6.66 -2.25
N ASN A 89 11.65 6.11 -2.50
CA ASN A 89 12.89 6.82 -2.19
C ASN A 89 13.10 8.03 -3.11
N THR A 90 12.77 7.93 -4.39
CA THR A 90 12.86 9.07 -5.31
C THR A 90 11.87 10.18 -4.93
N PHE A 91 10.65 9.83 -4.54
CA PHE A 91 9.64 10.80 -4.09
C PHE A 91 10.05 11.50 -2.80
N MET A 92 10.56 10.76 -1.81
CA MET A 92 11.05 11.33 -0.55
C MET A 92 12.24 12.28 -0.76
N LEU A 93 13.18 11.92 -1.65
CA LEU A 93 14.30 12.78 -1.99
C LEU A 93 13.84 14.08 -2.67
N LEU A 94 12.96 13.98 -3.67
CA LEU A 94 12.42 15.15 -4.35
C LEU A 94 11.63 16.06 -3.39
N ALA A 95 10.77 15.47 -2.54
CA ALA A 95 10.02 16.23 -1.54
C ALA A 95 10.94 16.92 -0.53
N GLY A 96 11.99 16.25 -0.07
CA GLY A 96 13.00 16.82 0.82
C GLY A 96 13.76 18.00 0.19
N VAL A 97 14.13 17.89 -1.09
CA VAL A 97 14.79 18.99 -1.82
C VAL A 97 13.87 20.19 -1.95
N VAL A 98 12.61 19.98 -2.32
CA VAL A 98 11.61 21.06 -2.43
C VAL A 98 11.39 21.73 -1.06
N PHE A 99 11.28 20.94 0.01
CA PHE A 99 11.11 21.45 1.36
C PHE A 99 12.33 22.25 1.84
N ALA A 100 13.55 21.78 1.55
CA ALA A 100 14.78 22.49 1.87
C ALA A 100 14.89 23.83 1.12
N LEU A 101 14.54 23.85 -0.17
CA LEU A 101 14.46 25.09 -0.95
C LEU A 101 13.44 26.06 -0.36
N PHE A 102 12.27 25.58 0.04
CA PHE A 102 11.25 26.40 0.70
C PHE A 102 11.78 27.01 2.01
N LEU A 103 12.41 26.22 2.86
CA LEU A 103 13.02 26.72 4.10
C LEU A 103 14.10 27.78 3.84
N LEU A 104 14.97 27.57 2.85
CA LEU A 104 16.00 28.55 2.48
C LEU A 104 15.39 29.89 2.04
N THR A 105 14.31 29.85 1.24
CA THR A 105 13.60 31.07 0.85
C THR A 105 12.92 31.75 2.04
N SER A 106 12.31 30.98 2.94
CA SER A 106 11.65 31.49 4.14
C SER A 106 12.64 32.12 5.12
N PHE A 107 13.81 31.52 5.33
CA PHE A 107 14.86 32.05 6.20
C PHE A 107 15.41 33.39 5.67
N LYS A 108 15.63 33.49 4.36
CA LYS A 108 16.08 34.74 3.72
C LYS A 108 15.03 35.86 3.87
N ASN A 109 13.75 35.52 3.82
CA ASN A 109 12.67 36.48 4.00
C ASN A 109 12.58 36.99 5.46
N HIS A 110 12.80 36.12 6.46
CA HIS A 110 12.81 36.52 7.88
C HIS A 110 14.00 37.40 8.27
N THR A 111 15.18 37.21 7.65
CA THR A 111 16.34 38.07 7.90
C THR A 111 16.23 39.41 7.17
N ALA A 112 15.62 39.43 5.98
CA ALA A 112 15.36 40.65 5.22
C ALA A 112 14.34 41.58 5.93
N THR A 113 13.30 41.03 6.56
CA THR A 113 12.34 41.84 7.33
C THR A 113 12.97 42.42 8.60
N ALA A 114 13.84 41.68 9.29
CA ALA A 114 14.52 42.16 10.50
C ALA A 114 15.53 43.31 10.24
N MET A 115 16.17 43.34 9.07
CA MET A 115 17.15 44.38 8.73
C MET A 115 16.51 45.68 8.19
N ASN A 116 15.31 45.59 7.59
CA ASN A 116 14.61 46.75 7.04
C ASN A 116 13.96 47.63 8.11
N GLU A 117 13.51 47.08 9.25
CA GLU A 117 12.91 47.89 10.32
C GLU A 117 13.95 48.78 11.03
N GLN A 118 15.20 48.35 11.14
CA GLN A 118 16.26 49.16 11.76
C GLN A 118 16.77 50.30 10.86
N LEU A 119 16.68 50.17 9.53
CA LEU A 119 17.07 51.20 8.59
C LEU A 119 16.03 52.35 8.53
N PHE A 120 14.75 52.03 8.66
CA PHE A 120 13.69 53.04 8.70
C PHE A 120 13.70 53.86 10.00
N TYR A 121 13.95 53.22 11.16
CA TYR A 121 13.94 53.95 12.44
C TYR A 121 15.11 54.94 12.59
N LYS A 122 16.24 54.68 11.92
CA LYS A 122 17.41 55.57 11.94
C LYS A 122 17.35 56.69 10.89
N PHE A 123 16.50 56.56 9.87
CA PHE A 123 16.32 57.60 8.83
C PHE A 123 15.27 58.64 9.22
N THR A 124 14.31 58.30 10.10
CA THR A 124 13.23 59.22 10.48
C THR A 124 13.61 60.26 11.54
N SER A 125 14.75 60.13 12.21
CA SER A 125 15.17 61.06 13.28
C SER A 125 15.87 62.32 12.77
N ASP A 126 16.44 62.29 11.57
CA ASP A 126 17.11 63.44 10.97
C ASP A 126 16.70 63.54 9.50
N THR A 127 15.95 64.58 9.13
CA THR A 127 16.13 65.39 7.90
C THR A 127 14.88 66.23 7.67
N ALA A 128 15.08 67.53 7.45
CA ALA A 128 14.09 68.59 7.21
C ALA A 128 13.14 68.39 6.00
N ALA A 129 13.12 67.21 5.36
CA ALA A 129 12.38 66.92 4.14
C ALA A 129 10.85 66.83 4.35
N THR A 130 10.38 66.47 5.55
CA THR A 130 8.94 66.32 5.83
C THR A 130 8.15 67.64 5.89
N ARG A 131 8.82 68.79 6.11
CA ARG A 131 8.13 70.10 6.08
C ARG A 131 7.90 70.65 4.68
N VAL A 132 8.66 70.21 3.67
CA VAL A 132 8.53 70.74 2.30
C VAL A 132 7.30 70.17 1.59
N PHE A 133 6.93 68.92 1.85
CA PHE A 133 5.82 68.26 1.16
C PHE A 133 4.42 68.62 1.67
N LEU A 134 4.27 69.08 2.92
CA LEU A 134 2.95 69.43 3.48
C LEU A 134 2.48 70.86 3.13
N GLN A 135 3.28 71.65 2.41
CA GLN A 135 2.98 73.07 2.15
C GLN A 135 2.43 73.38 0.74
N GLN A 136 2.27 72.39 -0.15
CA GLN A 136 1.95 72.66 -1.56
C GLN A 136 0.57 72.24 -2.12
N GLU A 137 -0.38 71.72 -1.35
CA GLU A 137 -1.75 71.54 -1.86
C GLU A 137 -2.77 72.43 -1.15
N LYS A 138 -2.82 73.70 -1.55
CA LYS A 138 -4.07 74.48 -1.49
C LYS A 138 -4.67 74.48 -2.89
N LEU A 139 -5.53 73.49 -3.17
CA LEU A 139 -6.38 73.52 -4.36
C LEU A 139 -7.24 74.79 -4.30
N THR A 140 -7.18 75.60 -5.36
CA THR A 140 -7.87 76.88 -5.42
C THR A 140 -9.26 76.67 -6.02
N LYS A 141 -10.26 77.41 -5.54
CA LYS A 141 -11.70 77.24 -5.87
C LYS A 141 -12.02 77.27 -7.38
N ASN A 142 -11.11 77.79 -8.21
CA ASN A 142 -11.24 77.84 -9.66
C ASN A 142 -10.94 76.49 -10.35
N ASP A 143 -10.10 75.62 -9.77
CA ASP A 143 -9.81 74.29 -10.32
C ASP A 143 -11.02 73.35 -10.19
N LEU A 144 -11.81 73.52 -9.13
CA LEU A 144 -13.07 72.81 -8.91
C LEU A 144 -14.16 73.23 -9.93
N LEU A 145 -14.12 74.48 -10.40
CA LEU A 145 -15.10 74.99 -11.38
C LEU A 145 -14.86 74.43 -12.78
N TYR A 146 -13.59 74.24 -13.18
CA TYR A 146 -13.24 73.62 -14.45
C TYR A 146 -13.63 72.14 -14.51
N ALA A 147 -13.48 71.40 -13.40
CA ALA A 147 -13.85 69.99 -13.35
C ALA A 147 -15.36 69.74 -13.47
N VAL A 148 -16.20 70.70 -13.05
CA VAL A 148 -17.67 70.59 -13.10
C VAL A 148 -18.23 71.02 -14.46
N MET A 149 -17.59 71.94 -15.17
CA MET A 149 -18.04 72.40 -16.50
C MET A 149 -17.59 71.49 -17.66
N ALA A 150 -16.67 70.56 -17.43
CA ALA A 150 -16.19 69.61 -18.44
C ALA A 150 -17.04 68.33 -18.55
N LYS A 151 -18.30 68.35 -18.08
CA LYS A 151 -19.24 67.22 -18.16
C LYS A 151 -20.51 67.59 -18.89
#